data_AF-A0AAV1Q245-F1
#
_entry.id   AF-A0AAV1Q245-F1
#
_cell.length_a   1.000
_cell.length_b   1.000
_cell.length_c   1.000
_cell.angle_alpha   90.00
_cell.angle_beta   90.00
_cell.angle_gamma   90.00
#
_symmetry.space_group_name_H-M   'P 1'
#
loop_
_entity.id
_entity.type
_entity.pdbx_description
1 polymer ?
#
loop_
_entity_poly.entity_id
_entity_poly.type
_entity_poly.pdbx_seq_one_letter_code
_entity_poly.pdbx_strand_id
1 'polypeptide(L)'
;MTLREQLREKISAAFYRHGLLCASYPVPIILFTSASILTCCYPLLRLPLPGTGPVEFTTGVRDYSVPSHEPQGDFGERPDWYRGPPVAYIQQVLVKAAVSPWESSLVPVDMFRSPLGQVFSLLEEIRNHVYSDSSGVRSLEALCLQVTDLFPGLRRMQSVLPEHGCLLVSPGNYWQNQRELFDSDPDLLKTIQKHEPKGLHTSATLRDLLFGVPGKYTGVSHYNRKRVVTYTITVVLSSYDARFLGSLRSRLKQLHPSANCSLRDDHMVHVHFKEEIGIAELIPLVTTYIILFAYIYFSTR
;
A
#
# COMPACT_ATOMS: atom_id res chain seq x y z
N MET A 1 13.87 65.27 11.31
CA MET A 1 13.36 63.90 11.55
C MET A 1 14.21 62.93 10.77
N THR A 2 14.78 61.94 11.44
CA THR A 2 15.52 60.88 10.76
C THR A 2 14.53 59.92 10.10
N LEU A 3 14.90 59.31 8.97
CA LEU A 3 14.04 58.33 8.26
C LEU A 3 13.51 57.23 9.18
N ARG A 4 14.30 56.88 10.21
CA ARG A 4 13.97 55.90 11.25
C ARG A 4 12.81 56.34 12.15
N GLU A 5 12.76 57.61 12.52
CA GLU A 5 11.67 58.18 13.33
C GLU A 5 10.35 58.19 12.55
N GLN A 6 10.40 58.60 11.28
CA GLN A 6 9.22 58.60 10.42
C GLN A 6 8.70 57.17 10.16
N LEU A 7 9.60 56.20 9.99
CA LEU A 7 9.19 54.79 9.88
C LEU A 7 8.52 54.31 11.16
N ARG A 8 9.13 54.62 12.32
CA ARG A 8 8.61 54.22 13.63
C ARG A 8 7.22 54.79 13.87
N GLU A 9 7.00 56.05 13.53
CA GLU A 9 5.71 56.73 13.70
C GLU A 9 4.62 56.15 12.79
N LYS A 10 4.97 55.86 11.52
CA LYS A 10 4.06 55.18 10.58
C LYS A 10 3.70 53.78 11.05
N ILE A 11 4.67 53.02 11.56
CA ILE A 11 4.46 51.67 12.09
C ILE A 11 3.57 51.73 13.33
N SER A 12 3.84 52.64 14.27
CA SER A 12 3.00 52.79 15.47
C SER A 12 1.57 53.20 15.13
N ALA A 13 1.39 54.11 14.16
CA ALA A 13 0.07 54.52 13.71
C ALA A 13 -0.69 53.36 13.05
N ALA A 14 0.00 52.53 12.26
CA ALA A 14 -0.59 51.34 11.65
C ALA A 14 -1.03 50.30 12.68
N PHE A 15 -0.19 49.98 13.67
CA PHE A 15 -0.54 49.05 14.75
C PHE A 15 -1.67 49.58 15.63
N TYR A 16 -1.66 50.87 15.96
CA TYR A 16 -2.74 51.49 16.74
C TYR A 16 -4.08 51.41 16.00
N ARG A 17 -4.10 51.73 14.70
CA ARG A 17 -5.31 51.66 13.87
C ARG A 17 -5.80 50.22 13.69
N HIS A 18 -4.89 49.26 13.56
CA HIS A 18 -5.22 47.84 13.51
C HIS A 18 -5.83 47.36 14.84
N GLY A 19 -5.20 47.68 15.97
CA GLY A 19 -5.70 47.34 17.31
C GLY A 19 -7.07 47.96 17.60
N LEU A 20 -7.30 49.21 17.19
CA LEU A 20 -8.60 49.87 17.32
C LEU A 20 -9.70 49.18 16.50
N LEU A 21 -9.35 48.66 15.32
CA LEU A 21 -10.27 47.90 14.47
C LEU A 21 -10.60 46.53 15.09
N CYS A 22 -9.60 45.88 15.70
CA CYS A 22 -9.78 44.66 16.50
C CYS A 22 -10.69 44.86 17.71
N ALA A 23 -10.56 45.98 18.43
CA ALA A 23 -11.37 46.29 19.60
C ALA A 23 -12.80 46.72 19.24
N SER A 24 -12.98 47.45 18.15
CA SER A 24 -14.31 47.93 17.70
C SER A 24 -15.19 46.83 17.12
N TYR A 25 -14.59 45.80 16.50
CA TYR A 25 -15.31 44.72 15.82
C TYR A 25 -14.81 43.32 16.22
N PRO A 26 -14.92 42.94 17.51
CA PRO A 26 -14.30 41.71 18.02
C PRO A 26 -14.91 40.43 17.41
N VAL A 27 -16.24 40.37 17.30
CA VAL A 27 -16.96 39.19 16.80
C VAL A 27 -16.61 38.82 15.34
N PRO A 28 -16.71 39.73 14.33
CA PRO A 28 -16.39 39.38 12.95
C PRO A 28 -14.91 39.05 12.75
N ILE A 29 -14.01 39.63 13.54
CA ILE A 29 -12.57 39.37 13.46
C ILE A 29 -12.24 37.99 14.03
N ILE A 30 -12.88 37.60 15.14
CA ILE A 30 -12.78 36.23 15.69
C ILE A 30 -13.35 35.21 14.69
N LEU A 31 -14.47 35.51 14.05
CA LEU A 31 -15.05 34.63 13.02
C LEU A 31 -14.12 34.46 11.82
N PHE A 32 -13.58 35.56 11.28
CA PHE A 32 -12.65 35.52 10.15
C PHE A 32 -11.35 34.76 10.48
N THR A 33 -10.77 35.01 11.66
CA THR A 33 -9.57 34.30 12.12
C THR A 33 -9.84 32.83 12.35
N SER A 34 -10.98 32.46 12.96
CA SER A 34 -11.38 31.05 13.14
C SER A 34 -11.58 30.33 11.80
N ALA A 35 -12.23 30.96 10.82
CA ALA A 35 -12.42 30.40 9.48
C ALA A 35 -11.07 30.22 8.74
N SER A 36 -10.15 31.17 8.89
CA SER A 36 -8.81 31.09 8.32
C SER A 36 -8.01 29.94 8.94
N ILE A 37 -8.06 29.79 10.27
CA ILE A 37 -7.43 28.67 10.97
C ILE A 37 -8.03 27.33 10.52
N LEU A 38 -9.36 27.20 10.50
CA LEU A 38 -10.03 25.99 10.03
C LEU A 38 -9.64 25.63 8.60
N THR A 39 -9.57 26.61 7.70
CA THR A 39 -9.15 26.41 6.30
C THR A 39 -7.70 25.97 6.19
N CYS A 40 -6.80 26.58 6.96
CA CYS A 40 -5.38 26.22 7.01
C CYS A 40 -5.12 24.86 7.70
N CYS A 41 -5.97 24.47 8.65
CA CYS A 41 -5.87 23.20 9.37
C CYS A 41 -6.65 22.06 8.68
N TYR A 42 -7.56 22.35 7.76
CA TYR A 42 -8.30 21.34 7.00
C TYR A 42 -7.40 20.30 6.29
N PRO A 43 -6.25 20.67 5.69
CA PRO A 43 -5.30 19.70 5.12
C PRO A 43 -4.69 18.76 6.17
N LEU A 44 -4.52 19.19 7.43
CA LEU A 44 -3.96 18.35 8.49
C LEU A 44 -4.90 17.18 8.84
N LEU A 45 -6.22 17.34 8.69
CA LEU A 45 -7.19 16.25 8.84
C LEU A 45 -7.07 15.17 7.76
N ARG A 46 -6.40 15.48 6.65
CA ARG A 46 -6.19 14.58 5.51
C ARG A 46 -4.76 14.06 5.43
N LEU A 47 -3.85 14.53 6.28
CA LEU A 47 -2.50 14.02 6.34
C LEU A 47 -2.50 12.72 7.17
N PRO A 48 -1.92 11.63 6.64
CA PRO A 48 -1.62 10.49 7.49
C PRO A 48 -0.64 10.97 8.57
N LEU A 49 -1.01 10.81 9.84
CA LEU A 49 -0.21 11.26 10.97
C LEU A 49 1.20 10.64 10.86
N PRO A 50 2.28 11.45 10.97
CA PRO A 50 3.64 10.95 10.92
C PRO A 50 3.91 10.08 12.14
N GLY A 51 3.83 8.75 11.97
CA GLY A 51 4.06 7.80 13.06
C GLY A 51 3.53 6.38 12.83
N THR A 52 2.54 6.20 11.95
CA THR A 52 1.86 4.91 11.71
C THR A 52 2.41 4.11 10.54
N GLY A 53 3.56 4.51 9.99
CA GLY A 53 4.20 3.75 8.91
C GLY A 53 4.66 2.38 9.41
N PRO A 54 4.57 1.33 8.56
CA PRO A 54 5.14 0.04 8.90
C PRO A 54 6.65 0.17 9.14
N VAL A 55 7.16 -0.59 10.11
CA VAL A 55 8.60 -0.73 10.36
C VAL A 55 9.07 -2.01 9.71
N GLU A 56 10.24 -1.96 9.08
CA GLU A 56 10.81 -3.08 8.32
C GLU A 56 12.07 -3.61 9.01
N PHE A 57 12.25 -4.93 8.95
CA PHE A 57 13.47 -5.62 9.35
C PHE A 57 13.79 -6.72 8.36
N THR A 58 15.05 -6.86 7.96
CA THR A 58 15.45 -7.81 6.91
C THR A 58 16.32 -8.93 7.46
N THR A 59 16.08 -10.15 6.96
CA THR A 59 16.85 -11.36 7.34
C THR A 59 17.17 -12.17 6.09
N GLY A 60 18.14 -13.08 6.15
CA GLY A 60 18.39 -14.03 5.05
C GLY A 60 17.31 -15.11 4.96
N VAL A 61 16.87 -15.46 3.75
CA VAL A 61 15.85 -16.50 3.52
C VAL A 61 16.35 -17.90 3.89
N ARG A 62 17.64 -18.18 3.65
CA ARG A 62 18.22 -19.52 3.86
C ARG A 62 18.27 -19.93 5.33
N ASP A 63 18.40 -18.95 6.21
CA ASP A 63 18.57 -19.15 7.66
C ASP A 63 17.28 -18.76 8.42
N TYR A 64 16.17 -18.59 7.72
CA TYR A 64 14.92 -18.19 8.34
C TYR A 64 14.35 -19.31 9.21
N SER A 65 14.18 -18.99 10.49
CA SER A 65 13.42 -19.77 11.46
C SER A 65 12.42 -18.85 12.16
N VAL A 66 11.27 -19.41 12.55
CA VAL A 66 10.27 -18.67 13.32
C VAL A 66 10.90 -18.12 14.62
N PRO A 67 10.82 -16.81 14.88
CA PRO A 67 11.36 -16.22 16.11
C PRO A 67 10.75 -16.83 17.37
N SER A 68 11.58 -17.04 18.40
CA SER A 68 11.09 -17.48 19.71
C SER A 68 10.24 -16.40 20.38
N HIS A 69 9.32 -16.82 21.25
CA HIS A 69 8.59 -15.89 22.12
C HIS A 69 9.46 -15.37 23.28
N GLU A 70 10.49 -16.12 23.68
CA GLU A 70 11.38 -15.72 24.76
C GLU A 70 12.40 -14.68 24.28
N PRO A 71 12.70 -13.65 25.12
CA PRO A 71 13.77 -12.71 24.85
C PRO A 71 15.10 -13.45 24.96
N GLN A 72 15.62 -13.91 23.81
CA GLN A 72 16.98 -14.43 23.76
C GLN A 72 17.94 -13.28 24.04
N GLY A 73 18.64 -13.37 25.18
CA GLY A 73 19.69 -12.44 25.54
C GLY A 73 20.78 -12.41 24.48
N ASP A 74 21.18 -11.20 24.13
CA ASP A 74 22.44 -10.86 23.44
C ASP A 74 22.55 -11.09 21.92
N PHE A 75 21.46 -10.93 21.15
CA PHE A 75 21.56 -10.60 19.72
C PHE A 75 21.21 -9.13 19.49
N GLY A 76 22.20 -8.24 19.65
CA GLY A 76 22.08 -6.78 19.58
C GLY A 76 21.68 -6.15 18.22
N GLU A 77 21.02 -6.88 17.33
CA GLU A 77 20.58 -6.41 16.01
C GLU A 77 19.09 -6.66 15.71
N ARG A 78 18.35 -7.39 16.56
CA ARG A 78 16.93 -7.71 16.31
C ARG A 78 15.99 -6.70 16.96
N PRO A 79 14.95 -6.21 16.25
CA PRO A 79 13.95 -5.33 16.84
C PRO A 79 13.12 -6.02 17.93
N ASP A 80 12.70 -5.27 18.95
CA ASP A 80 11.89 -5.78 20.07
C ASP A 80 10.54 -6.41 19.65
N TRP A 81 9.99 -5.94 18.53
CA TRP A 81 8.71 -6.44 18.00
C TRP A 81 8.86 -7.77 17.23
N TYR A 82 10.08 -8.19 16.90
CA TYR A 82 10.34 -9.39 16.11
C TYR A 82 10.32 -10.66 16.99
N ARG A 83 9.13 -10.99 17.52
CA ARG A 83 8.90 -12.10 18.46
C ARG A 83 7.72 -12.96 18.03
N GLY A 84 7.89 -14.28 18.09
CA GLY A 84 6.87 -15.24 17.69
C GLY A 84 6.66 -15.34 16.16
N PRO A 85 5.70 -16.18 15.72
CA PRO A 85 5.36 -16.31 14.31
C PRO A 85 4.67 -15.06 13.76
N PRO A 86 4.94 -14.67 12.50
CA PRO A 86 4.21 -13.60 11.84
C PRO A 86 2.75 -14.00 11.60
N VAL A 87 1.88 -13.00 11.45
CA VAL A 87 0.45 -13.20 11.15
C VAL A 87 0.25 -13.95 9.83
N ALA A 88 1.08 -13.65 8.83
CA ALA A 88 1.06 -14.33 7.53
C ALA A 88 2.41 -14.14 6.82
N TYR A 89 2.67 -15.00 5.84
CA TYR A 89 3.78 -14.86 4.91
C TYR A 89 3.25 -14.45 3.54
N ILE A 90 3.91 -13.49 2.90
CA ILE A 90 3.51 -12.96 1.59
C ILE A 90 4.52 -13.42 0.56
N GLN A 91 4.09 -14.24 -0.40
CA GLN A 91 4.89 -14.64 -1.55
C GLN A 91 4.34 -13.99 -2.81
N GLN A 92 5.14 -13.13 -3.45
CA GLN A 92 4.77 -12.52 -4.72
C GLN A 92 5.53 -13.20 -5.87
N VAL A 93 4.81 -13.53 -6.94
CA VAL A 93 5.38 -13.97 -8.22
C VAL A 93 5.30 -12.78 -9.17
N LEU A 94 6.41 -12.08 -9.37
CA LEU A 94 6.49 -10.93 -10.26
C LEU A 94 6.55 -11.37 -11.74
N VAL A 95 5.58 -10.91 -12.52
CA VAL A 95 5.47 -11.19 -13.95
C VAL A 95 5.70 -9.89 -14.73
N LYS A 96 6.62 -9.96 -15.69
CA LYS A 96 6.84 -8.93 -16.70
C LYS A 96 6.62 -9.56 -18.06
N ALA A 97 5.53 -9.19 -18.72
CA ALA A 97 5.13 -9.76 -20.00
C ALA A 97 5.02 -8.67 -21.06
N ALA A 98 5.45 -9.00 -22.27
CA ALA A 98 5.41 -8.13 -23.43
C ALA A 98 5.05 -8.95 -24.66
N VAL A 99 4.42 -8.31 -25.63
CA VAL A 99 4.10 -8.94 -26.92
C VAL A 99 5.27 -8.71 -27.87
N SER A 100 5.87 -9.79 -28.37
CA SER A 100 6.97 -9.77 -29.33
C SER A 100 6.92 -11.00 -30.24
N PRO A 101 7.03 -10.86 -31.58
CA PRO A 101 7.14 -9.60 -32.33
C PRO A 101 5.80 -8.84 -32.38
N TRP A 102 5.85 -7.53 -32.65
CA TRP A 102 4.64 -6.73 -32.86
C TRP A 102 4.27 -6.72 -34.34
N GLU A 103 3.30 -7.53 -34.73
CA GLU A 103 2.78 -7.60 -36.09
C GLU A 103 1.78 -6.48 -36.39
N SER A 104 1.61 -6.12 -37.66
CA SER A 104 0.70 -5.06 -38.11
C SER A 104 -0.79 -5.41 -37.95
N SER A 105 -1.11 -6.68 -37.72
CA SER A 105 -2.45 -7.19 -37.44
C SER A 105 -2.92 -6.88 -36.01
N LEU A 106 -2.00 -6.55 -35.10
CA LEU A 106 -2.29 -6.33 -33.68
C LEU A 106 -2.85 -4.92 -33.42
N VAL A 107 -3.89 -4.89 -32.60
CA VAL A 107 -4.56 -3.67 -32.14
C VAL A 107 -3.91 -3.19 -30.83
N PRO A 108 -3.91 -1.88 -30.51
CA PRO A 108 -3.32 -1.39 -29.25
C PRO A 108 -3.80 -2.08 -27.96
N VAL A 109 -5.00 -2.67 -27.95
CA VAL A 109 -5.54 -3.42 -26.81
C VAL A 109 -4.80 -4.76 -26.61
N ASP A 110 -4.30 -5.38 -27.68
CA ASP A 110 -3.58 -6.65 -27.63
C ASP A 110 -2.26 -6.53 -26.87
N MET A 111 -1.71 -5.31 -26.79
CA MET A 111 -0.52 -4.96 -26.01
C MET A 111 -0.64 -5.33 -24.54
N PHE A 112 -1.85 -5.28 -23.97
CA PHE A 112 -2.06 -5.63 -22.56
C PHE A 112 -3.01 -6.80 -22.36
N ARG A 113 -3.93 -7.08 -23.30
CA ARG A 113 -4.84 -8.23 -23.20
C ARG A 113 -4.08 -9.56 -23.17
N SER A 114 -3.18 -9.80 -24.12
CA SER A 114 -2.43 -11.06 -24.17
C SER A 114 -1.52 -11.25 -22.93
N PRO A 115 -0.71 -10.26 -22.51
CA PRO A 115 0.06 -10.33 -21.27
C PRO A 115 -0.77 -10.55 -20.00
N LEU A 116 -1.94 -9.91 -19.88
CA LEU A 116 -2.84 -10.11 -18.74
C LEU A 116 -3.51 -11.49 -18.76
N GLY A 117 -3.84 -12.02 -19.94
CA GLY A 117 -4.43 -13.36 -20.08
C GLY A 117 -3.53 -14.49 -19.56
N GLN A 118 -2.21 -14.27 -19.47
CA GLN A 118 -1.27 -15.22 -18.88
C GLN A 118 -1.51 -15.43 -17.37
N VAL A 119 -2.15 -14.48 -16.68
CA VAL A 119 -2.47 -14.58 -15.25
C VAL A 119 -3.22 -15.88 -14.95
N PHE A 120 -4.22 -16.24 -15.77
CA PHE A 120 -5.07 -17.41 -15.52
C PHE A 120 -4.29 -18.73 -15.59
N SER A 121 -3.40 -18.88 -16.57
CA SER A 121 -2.53 -20.07 -16.71
C SER A 121 -1.57 -20.18 -15.52
N LEU A 122 -0.97 -19.06 -15.12
CA LEU A 122 -0.07 -19.02 -13.96
C LEU A 122 -0.79 -19.30 -12.64
N LEU A 123 -2.01 -18.78 -12.47
CA LEU A 123 -2.84 -19.06 -11.30
C LEU A 123 -3.18 -20.55 -11.20
N GLU A 124 -3.51 -21.18 -12.31
CA GLU A 124 -3.79 -22.62 -12.38
C GLU A 124 -2.57 -23.45 -11.99
N GLU A 125 -1.39 -23.13 -12.53
CA GLU A 125 -0.13 -23.79 -12.17
C GLU A 125 0.24 -23.59 -10.69
N ILE A 126 0.02 -22.40 -10.13
CA ILE A 126 0.28 -22.12 -8.71
C ILE A 126 -0.70 -22.89 -7.81
N ARG A 127 -1.99 -22.87 -8.14
CA ARG A 127 -3.05 -23.51 -7.35
C ARG A 127 -2.92 -25.03 -7.34
N ASN A 128 -2.61 -25.61 -8.50
CA ASN A 128 -2.50 -27.05 -8.67
C ASN A 128 -1.09 -27.58 -8.32
N HIS A 129 -0.18 -26.71 -7.87
CA HIS A 129 1.16 -27.15 -7.49
C HIS A 129 1.12 -28.05 -6.25
N VAL A 130 1.71 -29.23 -6.41
CA VAL A 130 1.87 -30.20 -5.34
C VAL A 130 3.35 -30.56 -5.23
N TYR A 131 3.87 -30.49 -4.01
CA TYR A 131 5.20 -30.97 -3.68
C TYR A 131 5.08 -32.27 -2.88
N SER A 132 5.74 -33.33 -3.35
CA SER A 132 5.81 -34.60 -2.65
C SER A 132 7.25 -34.92 -2.29
N ASP A 133 7.46 -35.27 -1.02
CA ASP A 133 8.73 -35.81 -0.53
C ASP A 133 8.49 -37.01 0.38
N SER A 134 9.57 -37.58 0.94
CA SER A 134 9.49 -38.72 1.87
C SER A 134 8.73 -38.40 3.17
N SER A 135 8.49 -37.13 3.48
CA SER A 135 7.76 -36.67 4.67
C SER A 135 6.27 -36.41 4.41
N GLY A 136 5.83 -36.47 3.14
CA GLY A 136 4.42 -36.37 2.76
C GLY A 136 4.17 -35.52 1.52
N VAL A 137 2.89 -35.31 1.23
CA VAL A 137 2.41 -34.49 0.11
C VAL A 137 1.93 -33.15 0.66
N ARG A 138 2.40 -32.05 0.06
CA ARG A 138 2.04 -30.67 0.44
C ARG A 138 1.45 -29.95 -0.77
N SER A 139 0.22 -29.48 -0.62
CA SER A 139 -0.48 -28.64 -1.59
C SER A 139 -0.53 -27.19 -1.09
N LEU A 140 -0.86 -26.28 -2.00
CA LEU A 140 -1.06 -24.88 -1.64
C LEU A 140 -2.16 -24.69 -0.58
N GLU A 141 -3.24 -25.48 -0.66
CA GLU A 141 -4.39 -25.39 0.25
C GLU A 141 -4.03 -25.65 1.72
N ALA A 142 -3.01 -26.47 1.96
CA ALA A 142 -2.50 -26.77 3.30
C ALA A 142 -1.62 -25.66 3.89
N LEU A 143 -1.01 -24.83 3.03
CA LEU A 143 -0.05 -23.80 3.43
C LEU A 143 -0.62 -22.37 3.38
N CYS A 144 -1.65 -22.15 2.56
CA CYS A 144 -2.21 -20.83 2.35
C CYS A 144 -2.97 -20.31 3.59
N LEU A 145 -3.15 -18.99 3.65
CA LEU A 145 -4.09 -18.38 4.59
C LEU A 145 -5.51 -18.57 4.04
N GLN A 146 -6.36 -19.27 4.78
CA GLN A 146 -7.74 -19.53 4.40
C GLN A 146 -8.62 -18.32 4.76
N VAL A 147 -9.38 -17.82 3.78
CA VAL A 147 -10.39 -16.79 3.97
C VAL A 147 -11.73 -17.46 4.21
N THR A 148 -12.42 -17.07 5.27
CA THR A 148 -13.79 -17.52 5.56
C THR A 148 -14.82 -16.44 5.28
N ASP A 149 -14.46 -15.17 5.48
CA ASP A 149 -15.34 -14.01 5.27
C ASP A 149 -14.54 -12.73 5.05
N LEU A 150 -15.15 -11.76 4.37
CA LEU A 150 -14.59 -10.41 4.20
C LEU A 150 -14.96 -9.51 5.38
N PHE A 151 -14.00 -8.70 5.82
CA PHE A 151 -14.25 -7.66 6.81
C PHE A 151 -15.37 -6.70 6.34
N PRO A 152 -16.22 -6.18 7.25
CA PRO A 152 -17.33 -5.29 6.89
C PRO A 152 -16.93 -4.08 6.05
N GLY A 153 -15.74 -3.50 6.32
CA GLY A 153 -15.20 -2.36 5.56
C GLY A 153 -14.82 -2.69 4.11
N LEU A 154 -14.60 -3.98 3.79
CA LEU A 154 -14.23 -4.48 2.46
C LEU A 154 -15.41 -5.05 1.67
N ARG A 155 -16.63 -5.01 2.21
CA ARG A 155 -17.84 -5.51 1.52
C ARG A 155 -18.11 -4.86 0.16
N ARG A 156 -17.65 -3.61 -0.04
CA ARG A 156 -17.74 -2.94 -1.36
C ARG A 156 -16.89 -3.61 -2.44
N MET A 157 -15.93 -4.45 -2.05
CA MET A 157 -14.99 -5.15 -2.92
C MET A 157 -15.27 -6.66 -2.96
N GLN A 158 -16.44 -7.08 -2.45
CA GLN A 158 -16.85 -8.47 -2.34
C GLN A 158 -16.89 -9.20 -3.70
N SER A 159 -17.22 -8.47 -4.78
CA SER A 159 -17.25 -9.07 -6.12
C SER A 159 -15.87 -9.34 -6.73
N VAL A 160 -14.78 -8.95 -6.08
CA VAL A 160 -13.41 -8.98 -6.63
C VAL A 160 -12.46 -9.75 -5.71
N LEU A 161 -12.54 -9.54 -4.40
CA LEU A 161 -11.70 -10.26 -3.44
C LEU A 161 -12.23 -11.67 -3.17
N PRO A 162 -11.34 -12.65 -2.88
CA PRO A 162 -11.77 -13.99 -2.55
C PRO A 162 -12.54 -14.01 -1.23
N GLU A 163 -13.70 -14.66 -1.23
CA GLU A 163 -14.52 -14.85 -0.04
C GLU A 163 -14.18 -16.16 0.71
N HIS A 164 -13.78 -17.19 -0.05
CA HIS A 164 -13.57 -18.54 0.45
C HIS A 164 -12.28 -19.12 -0.13
N GLY A 165 -11.61 -19.98 0.63
CA GLY A 165 -10.41 -20.70 0.18
C GLY A 165 -9.12 -19.92 0.41
N CYS A 166 -8.07 -20.25 -0.34
CA CYS A 166 -6.78 -19.57 -0.23
C CYS A 166 -6.84 -18.09 -0.60
N LEU A 167 -6.24 -17.24 0.22
CA LEU A 167 -6.05 -15.83 -0.07
C LEU A 167 -5.02 -15.65 -1.21
N LEU A 168 -5.53 -15.61 -2.43
CA LEU A 168 -4.80 -15.37 -3.67
C LEU A 168 -5.28 -14.08 -4.31
N VAL A 169 -4.32 -13.19 -4.62
CA VAL A 169 -4.61 -11.86 -5.15
C VAL A 169 -3.79 -11.62 -6.42
N SER A 170 -4.48 -11.28 -7.50
CA SER A 170 -3.90 -11.04 -8.82
C SER A 170 -4.82 -10.13 -9.66
N PRO A 171 -4.38 -9.67 -10.85
CA PRO A 171 -5.29 -8.97 -11.77
C PRO A 171 -6.48 -9.83 -12.22
N GLY A 172 -6.37 -11.16 -12.19
CA GLY A 172 -7.44 -12.09 -12.57
C GLY A 172 -8.70 -11.95 -11.70
N ASN A 173 -8.55 -11.41 -10.49
CA ASN A 173 -9.65 -11.16 -9.56
C ASN A 173 -10.74 -10.22 -10.13
N TYR A 174 -10.39 -9.30 -11.03
CA TYR A 174 -11.39 -8.45 -11.71
C TYR A 174 -12.42 -9.26 -12.51
N TRP A 175 -12.03 -10.46 -12.96
CA TRP A 175 -12.86 -11.39 -13.71
C TRP A 175 -13.10 -12.69 -12.91
N GLN A 176 -13.09 -12.61 -11.57
CA GLN A 176 -13.35 -13.75 -10.67
C GLN A 176 -12.45 -14.97 -10.94
N ASN A 177 -11.25 -14.74 -11.47
CA ASN A 177 -10.33 -15.79 -11.92
C ASN A 177 -10.92 -16.73 -12.98
N GLN A 178 -11.95 -16.30 -13.72
CA GLN A 178 -12.55 -17.02 -14.85
C GLN A 178 -12.03 -16.43 -16.17
N ARG A 179 -11.45 -17.30 -17.01
CA ARG A 179 -10.89 -16.88 -18.31
C ARG A 179 -12.00 -16.45 -19.28
N GLU A 180 -13.17 -17.08 -19.20
CA GLU A 180 -14.31 -16.82 -20.08
C GLU A 180 -14.83 -15.38 -19.91
N LEU A 181 -14.88 -14.89 -18.66
CA LEU A 181 -15.27 -13.52 -18.35
C LEU A 181 -14.25 -12.50 -18.86
N PHE A 182 -12.97 -12.85 -18.87
CA PHE A 182 -11.89 -12.01 -19.40
C PHE A 182 -11.89 -11.95 -20.93
N ASP A 183 -12.10 -13.10 -21.59
CA ASP A 183 -12.12 -13.19 -23.05
C ASP A 183 -13.35 -12.50 -23.65
N SER A 184 -14.47 -12.52 -22.93
CA SER A 184 -15.71 -11.84 -23.34
C SER A 184 -15.77 -10.34 -23.00
N ASP A 185 -14.84 -9.82 -22.20
CA ASP A 185 -14.83 -8.40 -21.80
C ASP A 185 -14.45 -7.49 -22.99
N PRO A 186 -15.32 -6.57 -23.43
CA PRO A 186 -15.01 -5.67 -24.54
C PRO A 186 -14.02 -4.56 -24.18
N ASP A 187 -13.87 -4.20 -22.91
CA ASP A 187 -13.04 -3.07 -22.45
C ASP A 187 -12.44 -3.32 -21.06
N LEU A 188 -11.30 -4.01 -21.07
CA LEU A 188 -10.54 -4.37 -19.86
C LEU A 188 -10.15 -3.14 -19.02
N LEU A 189 -9.85 -2.01 -19.66
CA LEU A 189 -9.41 -0.80 -18.96
C LEU A 189 -10.57 -0.20 -18.16
N LYS A 190 -11.76 -0.17 -18.75
CA LYS A 190 -12.97 0.27 -18.06
C LYS A 190 -13.31 -0.63 -16.86
N THR A 191 -13.15 -1.95 -16.99
CA THR A 191 -13.35 -2.90 -15.89
C THR A 191 -12.40 -2.64 -14.71
N ILE A 192 -11.12 -2.39 -15.00
CA ILE A 192 -10.11 -2.05 -13.99
C ILE A 192 -10.43 -0.70 -13.33
N GLN A 193 -10.74 0.33 -14.13
CA GLN A 193 -11.03 1.69 -13.67
C GLN A 193 -12.32 1.81 -12.85
N LYS A 194 -13.30 0.92 -13.06
CA LYS A 194 -14.58 0.92 -12.32
C LYS A 194 -14.40 0.93 -10.80
N HIS A 195 -13.30 0.32 -10.32
CA HIS A 195 -13.01 0.18 -8.90
C HIS A 195 -11.95 1.17 -8.41
N GLU A 196 -11.44 2.05 -9.27
CA GLU A 196 -10.53 3.10 -8.83
C GLU A 196 -11.32 4.22 -8.11
N PRO A 197 -10.80 4.69 -6.96
CA PRO A 197 -11.50 5.70 -6.20
C PRO A 197 -11.42 7.06 -6.92
N LYS A 198 -12.54 7.79 -6.95
CA LYS A 198 -12.63 9.09 -7.61
C LYS A 198 -12.05 10.17 -6.70
N GLY A 199 -10.77 10.52 -6.86
CA GLY A 199 -10.14 11.62 -6.10
C GLY A 199 -8.63 11.48 -5.93
N LEU A 200 -8.02 12.40 -5.17
CA LEU A 200 -6.62 12.30 -4.77
C LEU A 200 -6.52 11.38 -3.54
N HIS A 201 -6.04 10.16 -3.77
CA HIS A 201 -5.80 9.18 -2.71
C HIS A 201 -4.31 9.04 -2.45
N THR A 202 -3.93 9.10 -1.18
CA THR A 202 -2.54 8.92 -0.70
C THR A 202 -2.25 7.49 -0.25
N SER A 203 -3.27 6.62 -0.20
CA SER A 203 -3.17 5.21 0.20
C SER A 203 -3.17 4.27 -1.02
N ALA A 204 -2.72 3.03 -0.81
CA ALA A 204 -2.79 1.98 -1.83
C ALA A 204 -4.23 1.76 -2.31
N THR A 205 -4.41 1.69 -3.63
CA THR A 205 -5.71 1.45 -4.28
C THR A 205 -5.94 -0.05 -4.47
N LEU A 206 -7.19 -0.44 -4.80
CA LEU A 206 -7.49 -1.83 -5.17
C LEU A 206 -6.64 -2.28 -6.37
N ARG A 207 -6.41 -1.40 -7.34
CA ARG A 207 -5.51 -1.69 -8.46
C ARG A 207 -4.10 -2.01 -7.98
N ASP A 208 -3.56 -1.22 -7.05
CA ASP A 208 -2.22 -1.47 -6.51
C ASP A 208 -2.16 -2.82 -5.78
N LEU A 209 -3.23 -3.18 -5.06
CA LEU A 209 -3.35 -4.46 -4.36
C LEU A 209 -3.42 -5.65 -5.35
N LEU A 210 -4.31 -5.59 -6.33
CA LEU A 210 -4.52 -6.69 -7.29
C LEU A 210 -3.34 -6.88 -8.24
N PHE A 211 -2.72 -5.78 -8.68
CA PHE A 211 -1.51 -5.86 -9.50
C PHE A 211 -0.26 -6.13 -8.67
N GLY A 212 -0.28 -5.87 -7.36
CA GLY A 212 0.86 -5.92 -6.44
C GLY A 212 2.05 -5.04 -6.84
N VAL A 213 1.83 -4.09 -7.76
CA VAL A 213 2.76 -3.02 -8.11
C VAL A 213 1.96 -1.73 -8.26
N PRO A 214 2.55 -0.55 -7.94
CA PRO A 214 1.86 0.73 -8.10
C PRO A 214 1.31 0.91 -9.52
N GLY A 215 0.10 1.45 -9.66
CA GLY A 215 -0.63 1.58 -10.93
C GLY A 215 0.16 2.22 -12.07
N LYS A 216 1.04 3.19 -11.74
CA LYS A 216 1.97 3.85 -12.68
C LYS A 216 3.00 2.90 -13.32
N TYR A 217 3.31 1.78 -12.67
CA TYR A 217 4.31 0.81 -13.12
C TYR A 217 3.68 -0.44 -13.75
N THR A 218 2.36 -0.61 -13.70
CA THR A 218 1.71 -1.80 -14.27
C THR A 218 1.81 -1.85 -15.79
N GLY A 219 1.97 -0.70 -16.44
CA GLY A 219 1.93 -0.60 -17.90
C GLY A 219 0.52 -0.76 -18.50
N VAL A 220 -0.52 -0.89 -17.67
CA VAL A 220 -1.91 -0.97 -18.12
C VAL A 220 -2.49 0.44 -18.21
N SER A 221 -2.27 1.08 -19.36
CA SER A 221 -2.74 2.43 -19.67
C SER A 221 -2.76 2.63 -21.18
N HIS A 222 -3.65 3.52 -21.65
CA HIS A 222 -3.70 3.92 -23.06
C HIS A 222 -2.37 4.50 -23.59
N TYR A 223 -1.50 5.02 -22.71
CA TYR A 223 -0.27 5.71 -23.10
C TYR A 223 1.01 4.90 -22.88
N ASN A 224 0.95 3.57 -22.73
CA ASN A 224 2.14 2.76 -22.49
C ASN A 224 3.01 2.62 -23.75
N ARG A 225 4.10 3.38 -23.82
CA ARG A 225 5.10 3.29 -24.90
C ARG A 225 6.01 2.06 -24.79
N LYS A 226 6.15 1.49 -23.59
CA LYS A 226 7.10 0.40 -23.32
C LYS A 226 6.55 -0.99 -23.66
N ARG A 227 5.26 -1.12 -24.00
CA ARG A 227 4.58 -2.38 -24.40
C ARG A 227 4.83 -3.57 -23.45
N VAL A 228 5.12 -3.27 -22.18
CA VAL A 228 5.37 -4.24 -21.12
C VAL A 228 4.29 -4.04 -20.07
N VAL A 229 3.64 -5.13 -19.71
CA VAL A 229 2.74 -5.21 -18.57
C VAL A 229 3.47 -5.86 -17.41
N THR A 230 3.39 -5.24 -16.24
CA THR A 230 3.97 -5.75 -15.00
C THR A 230 2.86 -5.95 -13.97
N TYR A 231 2.83 -7.13 -13.38
CA TYR A 231 1.92 -7.47 -12.28
C TYR A 231 2.54 -8.56 -11.41
N THR A 232 1.92 -8.83 -10.27
CA THR A 232 2.27 -9.96 -9.41
C THR A 232 1.08 -10.88 -9.22
N ILE A 233 1.36 -12.15 -8.95
CA ILE A 233 0.42 -13.04 -8.27
C ILE A 233 0.88 -13.11 -6.82
N THR A 234 0.05 -12.59 -5.91
CA THR A 234 0.34 -12.55 -4.47
C THR A 234 -0.36 -13.73 -3.79
N VAL A 235 0.45 -14.59 -3.18
CA VAL A 235 0.01 -15.75 -2.39
C VAL A 235 0.24 -15.43 -0.92
N VAL A 236 -0.82 -15.48 -0.12
CA VAL A 236 -0.71 -15.30 1.33
C VAL A 236 -0.74 -16.68 2.00
N LEU A 237 0.29 -16.96 2.79
CA LEU A 237 0.50 -18.25 3.46
C LEU A 237 0.34 -18.11 4.96
N SER A 238 -0.26 -19.10 5.59
CA SER A 238 -0.33 -19.25 7.05
C SER A 238 0.96 -19.87 7.61
N SER A 239 1.65 -20.68 6.81
CA SER A 239 2.91 -21.32 7.18
C SER A 239 3.95 -21.22 6.06
N TYR A 240 5.22 -21.08 6.45
CA TYR A 240 6.33 -21.01 5.52
C TYR A 240 6.96 -22.37 5.29
N ASP A 241 7.05 -22.78 4.02
CA ASP A 241 7.74 -24.00 3.61
C ASP A 241 8.68 -23.73 2.44
N ALA A 242 9.97 -23.64 2.76
CA ALA A 242 11.03 -23.39 1.78
C ALA A 242 11.09 -24.45 0.67
N ARG A 243 10.74 -25.71 0.95
CA ARG A 243 10.80 -26.80 -0.03
C ARG A 243 9.69 -26.66 -1.06
N PHE A 244 8.45 -26.47 -0.59
CA PHE A 244 7.30 -26.23 -1.46
C PHE A 244 7.52 -25.00 -2.35
N LEU A 245 7.94 -23.86 -1.77
CA LEU A 245 8.20 -22.64 -2.52
C LEU A 245 9.38 -22.78 -3.50
N GLY A 246 10.42 -23.53 -3.10
CA GLY A 246 11.55 -23.86 -3.97
C GLY A 246 11.14 -24.70 -5.18
N SER A 247 10.26 -25.69 -4.97
CA SER A 247 9.66 -26.53 -6.02
C SER A 247 8.79 -25.72 -6.97
N LEU A 248 7.86 -24.91 -6.42
CA LEU A 248 6.97 -24.04 -7.20
C LEU A 248 7.78 -23.08 -8.08
N ARG A 249 8.80 -22.45 -7.50
CA ARG A 249 9.71 -21.56 -8.25
C ARG A 249 10.39 -22.30 -9.41
N SER A 250 10.85 -23.53 -9.18
CA SER A 250 11.52 -24.33 -10.21
C SER A 250 10.55 -24.69 -11.34
N ARG A 251 9.32 -25.08 -11.00
CA ARG A 251 8.24 -25.36 -11.95
C ARG A 251 7.90 -24.13 -12.80
N LEU A 252 7.71 -22.97 -12.18
CA LEU A 252 7.40 -21.74 -12.91
C LEU A 252 8.55 -21.30 -13.84
N LYS A 253 9.81 -21.45 -13.40
CA LYS A 253 10.98 -21.17 -14.26
C LYS A 253 11.10 -22.12 -15.44
N GLN A 254 10.68 -23.39 -15.27
CA GLN A 254 10.67 -24.37 -16.35
C GLN A 254 9.61 -24.02 -17.42
N LEU A 255 8.43 -23.57 -17.00
CA LEU A 255 7.35 -23.18 -17.91
C LEU A 255 7.61 -21.85 -18.61
N HIS A 256 8.28 -20.91 -17.93
CA HIS A 256 8.56 -19.57 -18.44
C HIS A 256 10.07 -19.28 -18.37
N PRO A 257 10.88 -19.92 -19.23
CA PRO A 257 12.31 -19.68 -19.27
C PRO A 257 12.58 -18.25 -19.74
N SER A 258 12.95 -17.36 -18.80
CA SER A 258 13.33 -15.99 -19.11
C SER A 258 14.78 -15.71 -18.72
N ALA A 259 15.51 -15.01 -19.57
CA ALA A 259 16.92 -14.66 -19.36
C ALA A 259 17.15 -13.76 -18.12
N ASN A 260 16.09 -13.08 -17.65
CA ASN A 260 16.15 -12.10 -16.56
C ASN A 260 15.44 -12.58 -15.27
N CYS A 261 15.33 -13.90 -15.05
CA CYS A 261 14.84 -14.48 -13.80
C CYS A 261 15.89 -14.46 -12.65
N SER A 262 16.68 -13.38 -12.58
CA SER A 262 17.79 -13.21 -11.62
C SER A 262 17.43 -12.36 -10.40
N LEU A 263 16.22 -11.80 -10.31
CA LEU A 263 15.69 -11.16 -9.11
C LEU A 263 15.46 -12.23 -8.03
N ARG A 264 16.54 -12.67 -7.44
CA ARG A 264 16.57 -13.54 -6.28
C ARG A 264 16.90 -12.65 -5.10
N ASP A 265 15.87 -12.17 -4.42
CA ASP A 265 16.08 -11.66 -3.08
C ASP A 265 16.37 -12.87 -2.19
N ASP A 266 17.64 -12.98 -1.80
CA ASP A 266 18.07 -13.90 -0.73
C ASP A 266 17.67 -13.34 0.66
N HIS A 267 16.87 -12.27 0.69
CA HIS A 267 16.37 -11.61 1.89
C HIS A 267 14.85 -11.74 2.06
N MET A 268 14.41 -11.89 3.29
CA MET A 268 13.03 -11.82 3.74
C MET A 268 12.83 -10.53 4.51
N VAL A 269 11.82 -9.75 4.10
CA VAL A 269 11.43 -8.50 4.78
C VAL A 269 10.30 -8.80 5.75
N HIS A 270 10.52 -8.48 7.02
CA HIS A 270 9.55 -8.54 8.09
C HIS A 270 8.92 -7.16 8.26
N VAL A 271 7.60 -7.09 8.18
CA VAL A 271 6.86 -5.83 8.24
C VAL A 271 6.03 -5.83 9.51
N HIS A 272 6.29 -4.88 10.39
CA HIS A 272 5.51 -4.67 11.60
C HIS A 272 4.65 -3.42 11.48
N PHE A 273 3.34 -3.62 11.54
CA PHE A 273 2.39 -2.54 11.69
C PHE A 273 2.25 -2.24 13.18
N LYS A 274 2.68 -1.05 13.58
CA LYS A 274 2.39 -0.56 14.94
C LYS A 274 0.88 -0.42 15.07
N GLU A 275 0.32 -0.98 16.13
CA GLU A 275 -1.09 -0.76 16.47
C GLU A 275 -1.36 0.73 16.66
N GLU A 276 -2.62 1.12 16.44
CA GLU A 276 -3.09 2.51 16.37
C GLU A 276 -2.44 3.41 17.43
N ILE A 277 -2.11 4.63 17.01
CA ILE A 277 -1.55 5.67 17.87
C ILE A 277 -2.37 5.74 19.17
N GLY A 278 -1.78 5.29 20.28
CA GLY A 278 -2.36 5.53 21.59
C GLY A 278 -2.52 7.04 21.77
N ILE A 279 -3.64 7.47 22.37
CA ILE A 279 -3.95 8.89 22.68
C ILE A 279 -2.75 9.61 23.33
N ALA A 280 -1.85 8.85 23.96
CA ALA A 280 -0.57 9.28 24.49
C ALA A 280 0.33 10.06 23.50
N GLU A 281 0.40 9.69 22.22
CA GLU A 281 1.26 10.43 21.27
C GLU A 281 0.67 11.79 20.86
N LEU A 282 -0.62 12.03 21.14
CA LEU A 282 -1.29 13.33 20.93
C LEU A 282 -1.03 14.31 22.10
N ILE A 283 -0.57 13.81 23.25
CA ILE A 283 -0.34 14.61 24.47
C ILE A 283 0.62 15.79 24.22
N PRO A 284 1.78 15.64 23.55
CA PRO A 284 2.70 16.76 23.33
C PRO A 284 2.09 17.85 22.43
N LEU A 285 1.32 17.45 21.42
CA LEU A 285 0.63 18.38 20.52
C LEU A 285 -0.44 19.19 21.27
N VAL A 286 -1.30 18.51 22.04
CA VAL A 286 -2.35 19.15 22.86
C VAL A 286 -1.73 20.07 23.90
N THR A 287 -0.66 19.62 24.58
CA THR A 287 0.08 20.43 25.56
C THR A 287 0.64 21.70 24.92
N THR A 288 1.21 21.60 23.72
CA THR A 288 1.75 22.75 22.98
C THR A 288 0.64 23.75 22.63
N TYR A 289 -0.52 23.28 22.18
CA TYR A 289 -1.68 24.15 21.91
C TYR A 289 -2.20 24.85 23.17
N ILE A 290 -2.27 24.15 24.30
CA ILE A 290 -2.68 24.74 25.59
C ILE A 290 -1.71 25.85 26.01
N ILE A 291 -0.39 25.61 25.91
CA ILE A 291 0.64 26.59 26.25
C ILE A 291 0.54 27.82 25.33
N LEU A 292 0.39 27.63 24.02
CA LEU A 292 0.22 28.71 23.06
C LEU A 292 -1.05 29.53 23.32
N PHE A 293 -2.17 28.86 23.63
CA PHE A 293 -3.42 29.52 23.97
C PHE A 293 -3.28 30.36 25.24
N ALA A 294 -2.66 29.81 26.29
CA ALA A 294 -2.39 30.54 27.52
C ALA A 294 -1.49 31.76 27.25
N TYR A 295 -0.42 31.61 26.47
CA TYR A 295 0.46 32.70 26.09
C TYR A 295 -0.29 33.84 25.39
N ILE A 296 -1.13 33.52 24.40
CA ILE A 296 -1.91 34.53 23.67
C ILE A 296 -2.92 35.21 24.61
N TYR A 297 -3.66 34.43 25.41
CA TYR A 297 -4.64 34.96 26.35
C TYR A 297 -4.02 35.96 27.34
N PHE A 298 -2.90 35.60 27.97
CA PHE A 298 -2.18 36.46 28.91
C PHE A 298 -1.41 37.60 28.23
N SER A 299 -1.02 37.47 26.96
CA SER A 299 -0.41 38.57 26.21
C SER A 299 -1.42 39.64 25.77
N THR A 300 -2.71 39.29 25.70
CA THR A 300 -3.79 40.22 25.31
C THR A 300 -4.50 40.89 26.49
N ARG A 301 -4.18 40.50 27.72
CA ARG A 301 -4.72 41.06 28.95
C ARG A 301 -3.67 41.90 29.67
#